data_AF-A0A0W1QHF5-F1
#
_entry.id   AF-A0A0W1QHF5-F1
#
_cell.length_a   1.000
_cell.length_b   1.000
_cell.length_c   1.000
_cell.angle_alpha   90.00
_cell.angle_beta   90.00
_cell.angle_gamma   90.00
#
_symmetry.space_group_name_H-M   'P 1'
#
loop_
_entity.id
_entity.type
_entity.pdbx_description
1 polymer ?
#
loop_
_entity_poly.entity_id
_entity_poly.type
_entity_poly.pdbx_seq_one_letter_code
_entity_poly.pdbx_strand_id
1 'polypeptide(L)'
;MIPAVALALALNSAQVRTIDWRALAPLPYRSTPVITPEMLAFVANEVTTRKCPLAIGPGVTLALDVAVLVDAQDGIRTTVPRAVQCPTIEQYAAAMVASSARGNLLPRMATADQWYRATVTFTWPR
;
A
#
# COMPACT_ATOMS: atom_id res chain seq x y z
N MET A 1 -40.96 11.97 -26.84
CA MET A 1 -40.80 12.17 -25.39
C MET A 1 -40.12 10.94 -24.82
N ILE A 2 -38.80 10.97 -24.64
CA ILE A 2 -37.99 9.84 -24.16
C ILE A 2 -37.48 10.21 -22.77
N PRO A 3 -37.75 9.44 -21.70
CA PRO A 3 -37.28 9.80 -20.38
C PRO A 3 -35.79 9.47 -20.27
N ALA A 4 -35.00 10.45 -19.86
CA ALA A 4 -33.61 10.26 -19.50
C ALA A 4 -33.54 9.52 -18.14
N VAL A 5 -33.00 8.30 -18.15
CA VAL A 5 -32.66 7.58 -16.92
C VAL A 5 -31.33 8.14 -16.43
N ALA A 6 -31.38 8.96 -15.38
CA ALA A 6 -30.19 9.44 -14.69
C ALA A 6 -29.64 8.31 -13.80
N LEU A 7 -28.50 7.74 -14.18
CA LEU A 7 -27.77 6.77 -13.37
C LEU A 7 -27.04 7.53 -12.26
N ALA A 8 -27.60 7.55 -11.05
CA ALA A 8 -26.93 8.12 -9.88
C ALA A 8 -25.80 7.18 -9.43
N LEU A 9 -24.56 7.54 -9.75
CA LEU A 9 -23.35 6.95 -9.16
C LEU A 9 -23.33 7.30 -7.67
N ALA A 10 -23.80 6.38 -6.83
CA ALA A 10 -23.58 6.45 -5.40
C ALA A 10 -22.07 6.27 -5.14
N LEU A 11 -21.34 7.38 -5.07
CA LEU A 11 -20.04 7.44 -4.41
C LEU A 11 -20.31 7.16 -2.93
N ASN A 12 -20.28 5.88 -2.55
CA ASN A 12 -20.14 5.50 -1.15
C ASN A 12 -18.76 6.00 -0.73
N SER A 13 -18.71 7.25 -0.28
CA SER A 13 -17.63 7.79 0.51
C SER A 13 -17.57 6.96 1.78
N ALA A 14 -16.86 5.82 1.70
CA ALA A 14 -16.43 5.05 2.83
C ALA A 14 -15.81 6.08 3.78
N GLN A 15 -16.49 6.30 4.89
CA GLN A 15 -16.06 7.16 5.97
C GLN A 15 -14.59 6.83 6.21
N VAL A 16 -13.69 7.73 5.81
CA VAL A 16 -12.25 7.51 5.94
C VAL A 16 -12.01 7.50 7.43
N ARG A 17 -12.11 6.33 8.06
CA ARG A 17 -11.60 6.11 9.40
C ARG A 17 -10.15 6.50 9.29
N THR A 18 -9.78 7.59 9.96
CA THR A 18 -8.40 8.03 10.05
C THR A 18 -7.62 6.87 10.66
N ILE A 19 -6.78 6.22 9.85
CA ILE A 19 -5.95 5.10 10.29
C ILE A 19 -4.93 5.68 11.27
N ASP A 20 -4.94 5.21 12.52
CA ASP A 20 -3.84 5.46 13.44
C ASP A 20 -2.66 4.54 13.08
N TRP A 21 -1.80 5.05 12.20
CA TRP A 21 -0.64 4.34 11.69
C TRP A 21 0.34 3.89 12.77
N ARG A 22 0.39 4.57 13.92
CA ARG A 22 1.31 4.23 15.01
C ARG A 22 0.79 3.08 15.87
N ALA A 23 -0.54 2.91 15.93
CA ALA A 23 -1.17 1.82 16.65
C ALA A 23 -1.17 0.48 15.89
N LEU A 24 -0.88 0.50 14.58
CA LEU A 24 -0.83 -0.71 13.77
C LEU A 24 0.40 -1.56 14.08
N ALA A 25 0.18 -2.84 14.36
CA ALA A 25 1.25 -3.82 14.47
C ALA A 25 1.97 -4.01 13.12
N PRO A 26 3.29 -4.26 13.09
CA PRO A 26 3.99 -4.62 11.86
C PRO A 26 3.40 -5.88 11.22
N LEU A 27 3.32 -5.89 9.89
CA LEU A 27 2.84 -7.06 9.15
C LEU A 27 3.85 -8.23 9.30
N PRO A 28 3.41 -9.41 9.78
CA PRO A 28 4.33 -10.48 10.16
C PRO A 28 4.71 -11.35 8.96
N TYR A 29 5.56 -10.84 8.08
CA TYR A 29 6.12 -11.61 6.96
C TYR A 29 6.95 -12.81 7.44
N ARG A 30 6.89 -13.94 6.72
CA ARG A 30 7.85 -15.05 6.88
C ARG A 30 9.19 -14.71 6.24
N SER A 31 9.14 -14.11 5.04
CA SER A 31 10.29 -13.61 4.31
C SER A 31 10.05 -12.15 3.93
N THR A 32 10.97 -11.27 4.34
CA THR A 32 10.86 -9.84 4.05
C THR A 32 10.95 -9.61 2.53
N PRO A 33 10.01 -8.84 1.93
CA PRO A 33 10.07 -8.53 0.51
C PRO A 33 11.35 -7.77 0.16
N VAL A 34 12.00 -8.17 -0.93
CA VAL A 34 13.24 -7.53 -1.43
C VAL A 34 12.90 -6.60 -2.57
N ILE A 35 13.40 -5.37 -2.51
CA ILE A 35 13.23 -4.39 -3.58
C ILE A 35 14.29 -4.61 -4.66
N THR A 36 13.84 -4.76 -5.92
CA THR A 36 14.73 -4.96 -7.06
C THR A 36 15.13 -3.64 -7.72
N PRO A 37 16.20 -3.61 -8.53
CA PRO A 37 16.60 -2.43 -9.29
C PRO A 37 15.50 -1.91 -10.23
N GLU A 38 14.71 -2.80 -10.83
CA GLU A 38 13.60 -2.44 -11.72
C GLU A 38 12.48 -1.72 -10.96
N MET A 39 12.20 -2.16 -9.72
CA MET A 39 11.23 -1.48 -8.84
C MET A 39 11.72 -0.08 -8.48
N LEU A 40 13.01 0.08 -8.14
CA LEU A 40 13.61 1.39 -7.86
C LEU A 40 13.52 2.32 -9.09
N ALA A 41 13.80 1.80 -10.28
CA ALA A 41 13.72 2.56 -11.53
C ALA A 41 12.28 2.99 -11.84
N PHE A 42 11.31 2.09 -11.67
CA PHE A 42 9.89 2.41 -11.83
C PHE A 42 9.45 3.55 -10.89
N VAL A 43 9.79 3.44 -9.60
CA VAL A 43 9.42 4.46 -8.61
C VAL A 43 10.07 5.80 -8.92
N ALA A 44 11.37 5.82 -9.25
CA ALA A 44 12.06 7.04 -9.65
C ALA A 44 11.40 7.69 -10.88
N ASN A 45 11.08 6.89 -11.90
CA ASN A 45 10.44 7.37 -13.12
C ASN A 45 9.06 7.97 -12.86
N GLU A 46 8.20 7.32 -12.07
CA GLU A 46 6.88 7.84 -11.74
C GLU A 46 6.96 9.12 -10.89
N VAL A 47 7.88 9.18 -9.91
CA VAL A 47 8.08 10.41 -9.13
C VAL A 47 8.45 11.58 -10.03
N THR A 48 9.41 11.40 -10.95
CA THR A 48 9.82 12.46 -11.89
C THR A 48 8.71 12.81 -12.88
N THR A 49 8.11 11.82 -13.53
CA THR A 49 7.10 12.01 -14.59
C THR A 49 5.84 12.68 -14.06
N ARG A 50 5.42 12.32 -12.85
CA ARG A 50 4.22 12.85 -12.21
C ARG A 50 4.47 14.09 -11.36
N LYS A 51 5.74 14.53 -11.26
CA LYS A 51 6.16 15.67 -10.42
C LYS A 51 5.74 15.50 -8.96
N CYS A 52 5.86 14.28 -8.44
CA CYS A 52 5.50 13.99 -7.06
C CYS A 52 6.45 14.72 -6.09
N PRO A 53 5.95 15.20 -4.94
CA PRO A 53 6.75 15.92 -3.95
C PRO A 53 7.59 14.96 -3.08
N LEU A 54 8.28 14.01 -3.71
CA LEU A 54 9.06 12.96 -3.04
C LEU A 54 10.54 13.10 -3.40
N ALA A 55 11.41 12.96 -2.39
CA ALA A 55 12.84 12.93 -2.60
C ALA A 55 13.27 11.58 -3.17
N ILE A 56 14.01 11.62 -4.27
CA ILE A 56 14.63 10.46 -4.93
C ILE A 56 16.06 10.82 -5.35
N GLY A 57 16.93 9.82 -5.46
CA GLY A 57 18.30 9.99 -5.92
C GLY A 57 19.33 9.24 -5.06
N PRO A 58 20.62 9.28 -5.45
CA PRO A 58 21.66 8.50 -4.79
C PRO A 58 21.73 8.74 -3.28
N GLY A 59 21.75 7.65 -2.50
CA GLY A 59 21.81 7.71 -1.04
C GLY A 59 20.52 8.17 -0.34
N VAL A 60 19.43 8.39 -1.07
CA VAL A 60 18.11 8.71 -0.51
C VAL A 60 17.34 7.41 -0.21
N THR A 61 16.55 7.44 0.85
CA THR A 61 15.61 6.38 1.22
C THR A 61 14.19 6.92 1.25
N LEU A 62 13.30 6.34 0.45
CA LEU A 62 11.86 6.60 0.45
C LEU A 62 11.13 5.45 1.16
N ALA A 63 10.36 5.75 2.21
CA ALA A 63 9.56 4.77 2.92
C ALA A 63 8.07 5.04 2.72
N LEU A 64 7.31 4.01 2.34
CA LEU A 64 5.86 4.07 2.14
C LEU A 64 5.16 3.10 3.08
N ASP A 65 4.16 3.61 3.80
CA ASP A 65 3.35 2.80 4.70
C ASP A 65 2.09 2.31 4.00
N VAL A 66 1.74 1.05 4.21
CA VAL A 66 0.51 0.42 3.71
C VAL A 66 -0.18 -0.28 4.87
N ALA A 67 -1.44 0.08 5.12
CA ALA A 67 -2.29 -0.64 6.06
C ALA A 67 -2.87 -1.86 5.36
N VAL A 68 -2.86 -3.00 6.03
CA VAL A 68 -3.27 -4.29 5.48
C VAL A 68 -4.27 -4.92 6.42
N LEU A 69 -5.47 -5.23 5.92
CA LEU A 69 -6.46 -5.99 6.67
C LEU A 69 -6.26 -7.48 6.35
N VAL A 70 -5.93 -8.25 7.38
CA VAL A 70 -5.71 -9.70 7.27
C VAL A 70 -6.83 -10.42 8.00
N ASP A 71 -7.47 -11.39 7.35
CA ASP A 71 -8.53 -12.21 7.94
C ASP A 71 -8.00 -13.27 8.91
N ALA A 72 -8.89 -14.03 9.55
CA ALA A 72 -8.52 -15.09 10.49
C ALA A 72 -7.76 -16.27 9.84
N GLN A 73 -7.81 -16.40 8.51
CA GLN A 73 -7.16 -17.46 7.72
C GLN A 73 -5.84 -16.99 7.08
N ASP A 74 -5.29 -15.86 7.54
CA ASP A 74 -4.08 -15.22 7.00
C ASP A 74 -4.22 -14.75 5.54
N GLY A 75 -5.46 -14.54 5.08
CA GLY A 75 -5.82 -13.96 3.80
C GLY A 75 -5.82 -12.42 3.82
N ILE A 76 -5.40 -11.81 2.71
CA ILE A 76 -5.42 -10.34 2.56
C ILE A 76 -6.79 -9.90 2.06
N ARG A 77 -7.52 -9.13 2.87
CA ARG A 77 -8.84 -8.58 2.53
C ARG A 77 -8.74 -7.27 1.76
N THR A 78 -7.90 -6.36 2.23
CA THR A 78 -7.69 -5.05 1.59
C THR A 78 -6.33 -4.47 1.97
N THR A 79 -5.81 -3.61 1.11
CA THR A 79 -4.64 -2.76 1.38
C THR A 79 -5.01 -1.30 1.20
N VAL A 80 -4.51 -0.43 2.07
CA VAL A 80 -4.74 1.01 2.04
C VAL A 80 -3.39 1.71 2.15
N PRO A 81 -2.87 2.34 1.09
CA PRO A 81 -1.62 3.07 1.18
C PRO A 81 -1.78 4.36 1.99
N ARG A 82 -0.73 4.75 2.70
CA ARG A 82 -0.65 6.09 3.30
C ARG A 82 -0.46 7.11 2.20
N ALA A 83 -1.28 8.16 2.23
CA ALA A 83 -1.15 9.25 1.28
C ALA A 83 0.23 9.92 1.38
N VAL A 84 0.93 9.98 0.25
CA VAL A 84 2.20 10.67 0.04
C VAL A 84 2.14 11.65 -1.13
N GLN A 85 0.92 11.97 -1.57
CA GLN A 85 0.63 12.89 -2.68
C GLN A 85 1.20 12.39 -4.01
N CYS A 86 1.21 11.08 -4.21
CA CYS A 86 1.70 10.44 -5.44
C CYS A 86 0.87 9.18 -5.75
N PRO A 87 -0.33 9.30 -6.34
CA PRO A 87 -1.29 8.21 -6.45
C PRO A 87 -0.74 6.95 -7.13
N THR A 88 0.06 7.07 -8.20
CA THR A 88 0.64 5.89 -8.87
C THR A 88 1.55 5.11 -7.93
N ILE A 89 2.38 5.80 -7.15
CA ILE A 89 3.32 5.19 -6.21
C ILE A 89 2.58 4.58 -5.02
N GLU A 90 1.54 5.24 -4.53
CA GLU A 90 0.66 4.73 -3.47
C GLU A 90 0.00 3.42 -3.90
N GLN A 91 -0.60 3.37 -5.09
CA GLN A 91 -1.23 2.17 -5.63
C GLN A 91 -0.22 1.07 -5.91
N TYR A 92 0.96 1.42 -6.42
CA TYR A 92 2.05 0.47 -6.64
C TYR A 92 2.50 -0.19 -5.32
N ALA A 93 2.71 0.59 -4.26
CA ALA A 93 3.06 0.07 -2.95
C ALA A 93 1.96 -0.84 -2.38
N ALA A 94 0.69 -0.44 -2.51
CA ALA A 94 -0.44 -1.24 -2.06
C ALA A 94 -0.53 -2.60 -2.78
N ALA A 95 -0.31 -2.62 -4.09
CA ALA A 95 -0.31 -3.83 -4.90
C ALA A 95 0.88 -4.74 -4.57
N MET A 96 2.08 -4.17 -4.40
CA MET A 96 3.28 -4.90 -4.02
C MET A 96 3.17 -5.53 -2.62
N VAL A 97 2.61 -4.82 -1.64
CA VAL A 97 2.38 -5.37 -0.30
C VAL A 97 1.36 -6.51 -0.37
N ALA A 98 0.27 -6.34 -1.12
CA ALA A 98 -0.74 -7.38 -1.28
C ALA A 98 -0.18 -8.64 -1.95
N SER A 99 0.65 -8.50 -3.00
CA SER A 99 1.28 -9.63 -3.68
C SER A 99 2.31 -10.31 -2.80
N SER A 100 3.12 -9.52 -2.09
CA SER A 100 4.21 -10.02 -1.23
C SER A 100 3.72 -10.70 0.05
N ALA A 101 2.53 -10.33 0.54
CA ALA A 101 1.94 -10.93 1.73
C ALA A 101 1.21 -12.25 1.45
N ARG A 102 0.72 -12.44 0.22
CA ARG A 102 -0.04 -13.65 -0.16
C ARG A 102 0.82 -14.91 0.02
N GLY A 103 0.42 -15.78 0.93
CA GLY A 103 1.14 -17.03 1.24
C GLY A 103 2.45 -16.83 2.01
N ASN A 104 2.75 -15.60 2.46
CA ASN A 104 4.03 -15.23 3.08
C ASN A 104 3.85 -14.60 4.47
N LEU A 105 2.72 -14.83 5.14
CA LEU A 105 2.51 -14.39 6.54
C LEU A 105 2.79 -15.53 7.52
N LEU A 106 3.41 -15.21 8.66
CA LEU A 106 3.53 -16.13 9.79
C LEU A 106 2.14 -16.57 10.23
N PRO A 107 1.93 -17.86 10.59
CA PRO A 107 0.64 -18.31 11.10
C PRO A 107 0.26 -17.52 12.35
N ARG A 108 -1.01 -17.15 12.46
CA ARG A 108 -1.52 -16.43 13.64
C ARG A 108 -2.63 -17.21 14.32
N MET A 109 -2.71 -17.07 15.64
CA MET A 109 -3.88 -17.49 16.41
C MET A 109 -4.91 -16.36 16.47
N ALA A 110 -5.29 -15.83 15.31
CA ALA A 110 -6.29 -14.76 15.21
C ALA A 110 -7.68 -15.36 15.03
N THR A 111 -8.67 -14.83 15.75
CA THR A 111 -10.08 -15.24 15.62
C THR A 111 -10.92 -14.23 14.83
N ALA A 112 -10.31 -13.12 14.41
CA ALA A 112 -10.97 -12.03 13.71
C ALA A 112 -9.99 -11.31 12.75
N ASP A 113 -10.56 -10.50 11.85
CA ASP A 113 -9.81 -9.63 10.97
C ASP A 113 -8.99 -8.61 11.78
N GLN A 114 -7.74 -8.39 11.37
CA GLN A 114 -6.83 -7.48 12.06
C GLN A 114 -6.07 -6.59 11.08
N TRP A 115 -5.95 -5.30 11.43
CA TRP A 115 -5.15 -4.34 10.69
C TRP A 115 -3.67 -4.39 11.10
N TYR A 116 -2.81 -4.34 10.09
CA TYR A 116 -1.36 -4.29 10.21
C TYR A 116 -0.78 -3.15 9.37
N ARG A 117 0.47 -2.78 9.67
CA ARG A 117 1.27 -1.86 8.86
C ARG A 117 2.40 -2.62 8.18
N ALA A 118 2.49 -2.51 6.86
CA ALA A 118 3.68 -2.84 6.10
C ALA A 118 4.42 -1.56 5.71
N THR A 119 5.74 -1.56 5.81
CA THR A 119 6.59 -0.47 5.34
C THR A 119 7.40 -0.97 4.16
N VAL A 120 7.27 -0.31 3.01
CA VAL A 120 8.07 -0.56 1.81
C VAL A 120 9.17 0.50 1.74
N THR A 121 10.41 0.07 1.60
CA THR A 121 11.57 0.98 1.63
C THR A 121 12.35 0.90 0.32
N PHE A 122 12.39 2.00 -0.41
CA PHE A 122 13.17 2.17 -1.63
C PHE A 122 14.45 2.94 -1.30
N THR A 123 15.60 2.28 -1.40
CA THR A 123 16.91 2.89 -1.13
C THR A 123 17.71 2.91 -2.42
N TRP A 124 18.08 4.10 -2.89
CA TRP A 124 18.96 4.21 -4.05
C TRP A 124 20.43 4.11 -3.61
N PRO A 125 21.25 3.29 -4.28
CA PRO A 125 22.67 3.22 -3.99
C PRO A 125 23.33 4.59 -4.19
N ARG A 126 24.41 4.85 -3.43
CA ARG A 126 25.21 6.07 -3.58
C ARG A 126 26.03 6.04 -4.87
#